data_AF-A0A1H8NM27-F1
#
_entry.id   AF-A0A1H8NM27-F1
#
_cell.length_a   1.000
_cell.length_b   1.000
_cell.length_c   1.000
_cell.angle_alpha   90.00
_cell.angle_beta   90.00
_cell.angle_gamma   90.00
#
_symmetry.space_group_name_H-M   'P 1'
#
loop_
_entity.id
_entity.type
_entity.pdbx_description
1 polymer ?
#
loop_
_entity_poly.entity_id
_entity_poly.type
_entity_poly.pdbx_seq_one_letter_code
_entity_poly.pdbx_strand_id
1 'polypeptide(L)'
;MTNTLGEIIFQSIPRVSFQTPEELGIHLAGARSPLIAVGLLNSWKALEEWTPSYFADRYGALEVTATVNLPKTGSPYALRATDHGRKMKLAEFVELMASTSKACYIHQMSITKLPKLIRDVQFEAMLPANNVRVESMTFISECQLI
;
A
#
# COMPACT_ATOMS: atom_id res chain seq x y z
N MET A 1 19.83 11.86 -38.40
CA MET A 1 19.06 12.69 -37.46
C MET A 1 18.92 11.90 -36.17
N THR A 2 19.79 12.15 -35.20
CA THR A 2 19.74 11.52 -33.87
C THR A 2 18.68 12.21 -33.04
N ASN A 3 17.63 11.48 -32.68
CA ASN A 3 16.56 11.95 -31.82
C ASN A 3 17.09 11.92 -30.38
N THR A 4 17.52 13.07 -29.86
CA THR A 4 17.90 13.21 -28.45
C THR A 4 16.61 13.17 -27.64
N LEU A 5 16.27 12.02 -27.07
CA LEU A 5 15.25 11.95 -26.02
C LEU A 5 15.75 12.85 -24.88
N GLY A 6 15.04 13.95 -24.62
CA GLY A 6 15.38 14.87 -23.53
C GLY A 6 15.51 14.09 -22.22
N GLU A 7 16.49 14.47 -21.40
CA GLU A 7 16.65 13.89 -20.07
C GLU A 7 15.34 14.01 -19.28
N ILE A 8 14.80 12.89 -18.84
CA ILE A 8 13.70 12.87 -17.90
C ILE A 8 14.28 13.29 -16.55
N ILE A 9 14.02 14.54 -16.14
CA ILE A 9 14.40 15.02 -14.83
C ILE A 9 13.37 14.53 -13.83
N PHE A 10 13.76 13.55 -13.00
CA PHE A 10 12.96 13.14 -11.86
C PHE A 10 13.04 14.20 -10.76
N GLN A 11 11.91 14.83 -10.45
CA GLN A 11 11.81 15.74 -9.30
C GLN A 11 11.46 14.94 -8.05
N SER A 12 12.19 15.19 -6.95
CA SER A 12 11.87 14.60 -5.65
C SER A 12 10.51 15.10 -5.17
N ILE A 13 9.67 14.22 -4.65
CA ILE A 13 8.40 14.61 -4.02
C ILE A 13 8.72 15.33 -2.69
N PRO A 14 8.23 16.57 -2.47
CA PRO A 14 8.51 17.32 -1.26
C PRO A 14 7.96 16.61 -0.02
N ARG A 15 8.74 16.61 1.07
CA ARG A 15 8.36 16.07 2.37
C ARG A 15 8.03 17.22 3.31
N VAL A 16 6.82 17.24 3.85
CA VAL A 16 6.33 18.34 4.70
C VAL A 16 5.76 17.74 5.99
N SER A 17 6.13 18.31 7.13
CA SER A 17 5.60 17.91 8.43
C SER A 17 4.37 18.72 8.76
N PHE A 18 3.33 18.06 9.23
CA PHE A 18 2.09 18.67 9.71
C PHE A 18 1.84 18.19 11.14
N GLN A 19 1.35 19.08 12.00
CA GLN A 19 1.00 18.73 13.37
C GLN A 19 -0.41 18.15 13.45
N THR A 20 -1.29 18.57 12.54
CA THR A 20 -2.68 18.12 12.51
C THR A 20 -3.14 17.78 11.09
N PRO A 21 -4.13 16.89 10.94
CA PRO A 21 -4.76 16.64 9.64
C PRO A 21 -5.48 17.86 9.04
N GLU A 22 -5.92 18.80 9.88
CA GLU A 22 -6.50 20.06 9.44
C GLU A 22 -5.47 20.93 8.71
N GLU A 23 -4.25 21.05 9.23
CA GLU A 23 -3.15 21.77 8.55
C GLU A 23 -2.85 21.16 7.18
N LEU A 24 -2.84 19.83 7.08
CA LEU A 24 -2.70 19.13 5.79
C LEU A 24 -3.87 19.48 4.86
N GLY A 25 -5.11 19.46 5.35
CA GLY A 25 -6.30 19.81 4.57
C GLY A 25 -6.25 21.23 4.00
N ILE A 26 -5.86 22.21 4.82
CA ILE A 26 -5.68 23.61 4.41
C ILE A 26 -4.60 23.72 3.33
N HIS A 27 -3.47 23.04 3.51
CA HIS A 27 -2.38 23.03 2.54
C HIS A 27 -2.83 22.45 1.19
N LEU A 28 -3.60 21.35 1.22
CA LEU A 28 -4.07 20.67 0.01
C LEU A 28 -5.17 21.42 -0.73
N ALA A 29 -5.98 22.25 -0.06
CA ALA A 29 -7.06 23.00 -0.68
C ALA A 29 -6.60 23.94 -1.82
N GLY A 30 -5.33 24.36 -1.82
CA GLY A 30 -4.72 25.17 -2.87
C GLY A 30 -3.59 24.49 -3.65
N ALA A 31 -3.11 23.32 -3.22
CA ALA A 31 -1.96 22.65 -3.82
C ALA A 31 -2.39 21.73 -4.99
N ARG A 32 -1.66 21.81 -6.10
CA ARG A 32 -1.81 20.91 -7.27
C ARG A 32 -0.62 19.97 -7.47
N SER A 33 0.26 19.88 -6.49
CA SER A 33 1.50 19.11 -6.57
C SER A 33 1.51 17.98 -5.54
N PRO A 34 2.05 16.80 -5.87
CA PRO A 34 2.19 15.70 -4.92
C PRO A 34 3.14 16.10 -3.78
N LEU A 35 2.85 15.61 -2.58
CA LEU A 35 3.71 15.77 -1.40
C LEU A 35 3.68 14.49 -0.55
N ILE A 36 4.66 14.36 0.35
CA ILE A 36 4.69 13.35 1.41
C ILE A 36 4.46 14.06 2.73
N ALA A 37 3.32 13.80 3.36
CA ALA A 37 3.02 14.27 4.72
C ALA A 37 3.75 13.40 5.74
N VAL A 38 4.52 14.00 6.64
CA VAL A 38 5.33 13.32 7.65
C VAL A 38 4.75 13.58 9.04
N GLY A 39 4.77 12.56 9.90
CA GLY A 39 4.45 12.70 11.34
C GLY A 39 3.00 12.42 11.72
N LEU A 40 2.04 12.61 10.80
CA LEU A 40 0.61 12.50 11.10
C LEU A 40 0.14 11.09 11.50
N LEU A 41 0.87 10.05 11.06
CA LEU A 41 0.49 8.66 11.30
C LEU A 41 1.28 8.01 12.45
N ASN A 42 2.16 8.76 13.12
CA ASN A 42 3.11 8.20 14.10
C ASN A 42 2.43 7.54 15.31
N SER A 43 1.17 7.87 15.59
CA SER A 43 0.38 7.28 16.68
C SER A 43 -0.39 6.01 16.27
N TRP A 44 -0.32 5.60 15.01
CA TRP A 44 -1.03 4.41 14.55
C TRP A 44 -0.36 3.15 15.09
N LYS A 45 -1.13 2.33 15.79
CA LYS A 45 -0.67 1.02 16.29
C LYS A 45 -0.19 0.11 15.18
N ALA A 46 -0.70 0.30 13.96
CA ALA A 46 -0.23 -0.40 12.77
C ALA A 46 1.28 -0.30 12.59
N LEU A 47 1.93 0.81 12.99
CA LEU A 47 3.39 0.97 12.88
C LEU A 47 4.17 0.10 13.87
N GLU A 48 3.54 -0.34 14.95
CA GLU A 48 4.17 -1.13 16.02
C GLU A 48 3.78 -2.61 15.94
N GLU A 49 2.53 -2.91 15.57
CA GLU A 49 1.97 -4.26 15.65
C GLU A 49 1.99 -5.02 14.32
N TRP A 50 1.89 -4.33 13.17
CA TRP A 50 1.67 -5.03 11.90
C TRP A 50 2.96 -5.63 11.36
N THR A 51 3.02 -6.97 11.38
CA THR A 51 4.07 -7.78 10.78
C THR A 51 3.45 -8.87 9.91
N PRO A 52 4.21 -9.51 9.01
CA PRO A 52 3.70 -10.68 8.28
C PRO A 52 3.17 -11.78 9.22
N SER A 53 3.85 -12.05 10.34
CA SER A 53 3.40 -13.04 11.32
C SER A 53 2.10 -12.64 12.01
N TYR A 54 1.94 -11.35 12.37
CA TYR A 54 0.68 -10.83 12.91
C TYR A 54 -0.50 -11.15 11.97
N PHE A 55 -0.32 -10.96 10.65
CA PHE A 55 -1.38 -11.22 9.68
C PHE A 55 -1.66 -12.72 9.50
N ALA A 56 -0.62 -13.55 9.48
CA ALA A 56 -0.77 -15.00 9.43
C ALA A 56 -1.50 -15.54 10.67
N ASP A 57 -1.15 -15.07 11.86
CA ASP A 57 -1.73 -15.56 13.12
C ASP A 57 -3.19 -15.15 13.28
N ARG A 58 -3.52 -13.88 12.97
CA ARG A 58 -4.87 -13.33 13.21
C ARG A 58 -5.85 -13.59 12.07
N TYR A 59 -5.36 -13.64 10.83
CA TYR A 59 -6.20 -13.69 9.63
C TYR A 59 -5.80 -14.81 8.67
N GLY A 60 -4.95 -15.75 9.10
CA GLY A 60 -4.36 -16.77 8.23
C GLY A 60 -5.37 -17.61 7.45
N ALA A 61 -6.57 -17.83 7.99
CA ALA A 61 -7.62 -18.60 7.33
C ALA A 61 -8.37 -17.84 6.22
N LEU A 62 -8.17 -16.52 6.07
CA LEU A 62 -8.83 -15.71 5.05
C LEU A 62 -8.36 -16.13 3.65
N GLU A 63 -9.31 -16.44 2.76
CA GLU A 63 -9.01 -16.64 1.33
C GLU A 63 -8.69 -15.29 0.67
N VAL A 64 -7.54 -15.23 0.02
CA VAL A 64 -7.05 -14.06 -0.71
C VAL A 64 -6.73 -14.44 -2.16
N THR A 65 -6.88 -13.48 -3.07
CA THR A 65 -6.36 -13.59 -4.43
C THR A 65 -5.00 -12.91 -4.46
N ALA A 66 -3.94 -13.63 -4.83
CA ALA A 66 -2.59 -13.13 -4.95
C ALA A 66 -2.12 -13.14 -6.40
N THR A 67 -1.29 -12.16 -6.74
CA THR A 67 -0.46 -12.18 -7.95
C THR A 67 0.93 -12.68 -7.55
N VAL A 68 1.39 -13.77 -8.16
CA VAL A 68 2.65 -14.45 -7.80
C VAL A 68 3.61 -14.54 -8.98
N ASN A 69 4.90 -14.71 -8.69
CA ASN A 69 5.95 -14.90 -9.69
C ASN A 69 6.08 -13.74 -10.69
N LEU A 70 5.95 -12.50 -10.21
CA LEU A 70 6.07 -11.33 -11.07
C LEU A 70 7.49 -11.19 -11.64
N PRO A 71 7.62 -10.71 -12.89
CA PRO A 71 8.91 -10.39 -13.45
C PRO A 71 9.57 -9.22 -12.70
N LYS A 72 10.90 -9.19 -12.69
CA LYS A 72 11.67 -8.09 -12.09
C LYS A 72 11.56 -6.77 -12.86
N THR A 73 11.20 -6.83 -14.14
CA THR A 73 11.10 -5.69 -15.03
C THR A 73 9.84 -5.79 -15.89
N GLY A 74 9.37 -4.63 -16.34
CA GLY A 74 8.14 -4.53 -17.13
C GLY A 74 6.88 -4.50 -16.27
N SER A 75 5.77 -4.17 -16.92
CA SER A 75 4.47 -4.12 -16.25
C SER A 75 3.82 -5.51 -16.27
N PRO A 76 3.35 -6.04 -15.13
CA PRO A 76 2.55 -7.27 -15.09
C PRO A 76 1.33 -7.18 -16.00
N TYR A 77 0.78 -5.97 -16.17
CA TYR A 77 -0.37 -5.69 -17.01
C TYR A 77 -0.08 -5.80 -18.51
N ALA A 78 1.20 -5.73 -18.91
CA ALA A 78 1.62 -5.95 -20.29
C ALA A 78 1.79 -7.44 -20.64
N LEU A 79 1.82 -8.32 -19.62
CA LEU A 79 2.08 -9.75 -19.76
C LEU A 79 0.81 -10.58 -19.51
N ARG A 80 -0.33 -10.15 -20.05
CA ARG A 80 -1.65 -10.80 -19.88
C ARG A 80 -1.70 -12.31 -20.22
N ALA A 81 -0.69 -12.83 -20.91
CA ALA A 81 -0.62 -14.24 -21.31
C ALA A 81 -0.26 -15.20 -20.17
N THR A 82 0.31 -14.72 -19.05
CA THR A 82 0.62 -15.54 -17.89
C THR A 82 -0.38 -15.28 -16.76
N ASP A 83 -1.18 -16.30 -16.43
CA ASP A 83 -2.04 -16.25 -15.25
C ASP A 83 -1.17 -16.30 -13.98
N HIS A 84 -0.91 -15.13 -13.44
CA HIS A 84 -0.20 -14.96 -12.16
C HIS A 84 -1.16 -15.01 -10.97
N GLY A 85 -2.47 -15.13 -11.21
CA GLY A 85 -3.50 -15.13 -10.18
C GLY A 85 -3.59 -16.46 -9.46
N ARG A 86 -3.53 -16.44 -8.13
CA ARG A 86 -3.72 -17.63 -7.30
C ARG A 86 -4.57 -17.30 -6.09
N LYS A 87 -5.63 -18.10 -5.88
CA LYS A 87 -6.35 -18.12 -4.62
C LYS A 87 -5.58 -18.95 -3.60
N MET A 88 -5.41 -18.43 -2.39
CA MET A 88 -4.74 -19.10 -1.30
C MET A 88 -5.20 -18.52 0.05
N LYS A 89 -4.85 -19.19 1.14
CA LYS A 89 -5.00 -18.63 2.48
C LYS A 89 -3.98 -17.53 2.72
N LEU A 90 -4.32 -16.53 3.53
CA LEU A 90 -3.39 -15.46 3.88
C LEU A 90 -2.11 -15.98 4.58
N ALA A 91 -2.21 -17.03 5.40
CA ALA A 91 -1.04 -17.67 5.99
C ALA A 91 -0.11 -18.28 4.92
N GLU A 92 -0.69 -18.96 3.92
CA GLU A 92 0.07 -19.53 2.78
C GLU A 92 0.74 -18.42 1.96
N PHE A 93 0.09 -17.26 1.82
CA PHE A 93 0.70 -16.10 1.16
C PHE A 93 1.87 -15.53 1.97
N VAL A 94 1.76 -15.44 3.29
CA VAL A 94 2.85 -14.98 4.16
C VAL A 94 4.06 -15.91 4.08
N GLU A 95 3.84 -17.22 4.06
CA GLU A 95 4.90 -18.21 3.84
C GLU A 95 5.53 -18.09 2.44
N LEU A 96 4.71 -17.81 1.42
CA LEU A 96 5.20 -17.55 0.07
C LEU A 96 6.10 -16.33 0.03
N MET A 97 5.71 -15.21 0.67
CA MET A 97 6.54 -14.00 0.73
C MET A 97 7.93 -14.26 1.32
N ALA A 98 8.01 -15.12 2.35
CA ALA A 98 9.27 -15.45 3.00
C ALA A 98 10.18 -16.38 2.17
N SER A 99 9.62 -17.13 1.21
CA SER A 99 10.33 -18.17 0.47
C SER A 99 10.60 -17.85 -1.01
N THR A 100 9.84 -16.92 -1.59
CA THR A 100 9.96 -16.53 -3.00
C THR A 100 11.15 -15.60 -3.25
N SER A 101 11.81 -15.78 -4.40
CA SER A 101 12.78 -14.82 -4.93
C SER A 101 12.15 -13.82 -5.92
N LYS A 102 10.86 -13.98 -6.22
CA LYS A 102 10.09 -13.15 -7.15
C LYS A 102 9.03 -12.35 -6.41
N ALA A 103 8.80 -11.12 -6.87
CA ALA A 103 7.78 -10.24 -6.32
C ALA A 103 6.38 -10.88 -6.36
N CYS A 104 5.59 -10.60 -5.33
CA CYS A 104 4.20 -11.02 -5.21
C CYS A 104 3.40 -10.03 -4.35
N TYR A 105 2.09 -9.97 -4.57
CA TYR A 105 1.17 -9.13 -3.78
C TYR A 105 -0.21 -9.76 -3.71
N ILE A 106 -0.96 -9.49 -2.64
CA ILE A 106 -2.40 -9.76 -2.62
C ILE A 106 -3.15 -8.66 -3.35
N HIS A 107 -4.17 -9.03 -4.12
CA HIS A 107 -5.07 -8.08 -4.76
C HIS A 107 -5.70 -7.17 -3.72
N GLN A 108 -5.95 -5.92 -4.11
CA GLN A 108 -6.56 -4.94 -3.23
C GLN A 108 -7.85 -5.50 -2.64
N MET A 109 -8.01 -5.34 -1.33
CA MET A 109 -9.23 -5.71 -0.64
C MET A 109 -9.62 -4.65 0.38
N SER A 110 -10.93 -4.56 0.65
CA SER A 110 -11.42 -3.69 1.72
C SER A 110 -10.86 -4.14 3.06
N ILE A 111 -10.42 -3.18 3.88
CA ILE A 111 -9.96 -3.43 5.26
C ILE A 111 -11.03 -4.11 6.11
N THR A 112 -12.31 -4.00 5.74
CA THR A 112 -13.43 -4.64 6.43
C THR A 112 -13.36 -6.17 6.43
N LYS A 113 -12.63 -6.78 5.48
CA LYS A 113 -12.35 -8.23 5.48
C LYS A 113 -11.36 -8.66 6.57
N LEU A 114 -10.68 -7.70 7.18
CA LEU A 114 -9.70 -7.89 8.24
C LEU A 114 -10.24 -7.20 9.51
N PRO A 115 -11.24 -7.79 10.18
CA PRO A 115 -11.92 -7.15 11.29
C PRO A 115 -10.95 -6.80 12.40
N LYS A 116 -11.16 -5.67 13.06
CA LYS A 116 -10.30 -5.07 14.11
C LYS A 116 -9.08 -4.29 13.62
N LEU A 117 -8.61 -4.46 12.37
CA LEU A 117 -7.52 -3.63 11.84
C LEU A 117 -7.86 -2.14 11.83
N ILE A 118 -9.14 -1.81 11.63
CA ILE A 118 -9.64 -0.43 11.69
C ILE A 118 -9.39 0.25 13.05
N ARG A 119 -9.05 -0.50 14.11
CA ARG A 119 -8.69 0.06 15.42
C ARG A 119 -7.21 0.47 15.49
N ASP A 120 -6.40 -0.08 14.59
CA ASP A 120 -4.95 0.14 14.56
C ASP A 120 -4.58 1.35 13.67
N VAL A 121 -5.54 1.82 12.89
CA VAL A 121 -5.47 2.97 11.98
C VAL A 121 -6.59 3.95 12.31
N GLN A 122 -6.34 5.25 12.23
CA GLN A 122 -7.32 6.29 12.57
C GLN A 122 -7.61 7.14 11.34
N PHE A 123 -8.21 6.54 10.31
CA PHE A 123 -8.48 7.25 9.05
C PHE A 123 -9.44 8.43 9.24
N GLU A 124 -10.43 8.30 10.12
CA GLU A 124 -11.41 9.35 10.39
C GLU A 124 -10.77 10.60 10.98
N ALA A 125 -9.74 10.45 11.81
CA ALA A 125 -8.99 11.57 12.34
C ALA A 125 -8.23 12.34 11.25
N MET A 126 -7.91 11.68 10.12
CA MET A 126 -7.18 12.26 9.00
C MET A 126 -8.06 13.06 8.04
N LEU A 127 -9.38 12.99 8.17
CA LEU A 127 -10.30 13.66 7.25
C LEU A 127 -10.67 15.05 7.77
N PRO A 128 -10.97 16.00 6.86
CA PRO A 128 -11.70 17.20 7.25
C PRO A 128 -13.07 16.83 7.83
N ALA A 129 -13.63 17.66 8.72
CA ALA A 129 -14.90 17.43 9.45
C ALA A 129 -16.16 17.29 8.58
N ASN A 130 -16.02 17.23 7.25
CA ASN A 130 -17.12 17.08 6.31
C ASN A 130 -17.48 15.59 6.15
N ASN A 131 -18.75 15.29 5.84
CA ASN A 131 -19.29 13.94 5.62
C ASN A 131 -18.70 13.24 4.37
N VAL A 132 -17.41 12.96 4.38
CA VAL A 132 -16.71 12.24 3.33
C VAL A 132 -16.77 10.75 3.63
N ARG A 133 -17.29 9.96 2.69
CA ARG A 133 -17.23 8.50 2.78
C ARG A 133 -15.80 8.04 2.54
N VAL A 134 -15.22 7.33 3.51
CA VAL A 134 -13.91 6.68 3.34
C VAL A 134 -14.09 5.29 2.79
N GLU A 135 -13.29 4.97 1.77
CA GLU A 135 -13.03 3.60 1.35
C GLU A 135 -11.57 3.27 1.66
N SER A 136 -11.36 2.36 2.60
CA SER A 136 -10.03 1.93 3.03
C SER A 136 -9.69 0.58 2.40
N MET A 137 -8.61 0.58 1.62
CA MET A 137 -8.08 -0.59 0.93
C MET A 137 -6.76 -1.03 1.55
N THR A 138 -6.54 -2.35 1.61
CA THR A 138 -5.31 -2.96 2.14
C THR A 138 -4.49 -3.55 1.00
N PHE A 139 -3.19 -3.31 1.07
CA PHE A 139 -2.17 -3.90 0.20
C PHE A 139 -1.15 -4.61 1.08
N ILE A 140 -0.89 -5.89 0.80
CA ILE A 140 0.18 -6.67 1.44
C ILE A 140 1.01 -7.25 0.31
N SER A 141 2.30 -6.96 0.33
CA SER A 141 3.24 -7.44 -0.67
C SER A 141 4.58 -7.73 -0.04
N GLU A 142 5.34 -8.56 -0.73
CA GLU A 142 6.76 -8.63 -0.49
C GLU A 142 7.41 -7.34 -1.04
N CYS A 143 8.36 -6.78 -0.29
CA CYS A 143 9.03 -5.53 -0.65
C CYS A 143 10.51 -5.82 -0.87
N GLN A 144 10.88 -6.15 -2.11
CA GLN A 144 12.31 -6.13 -2.48
C GLN A 144 12.71 -4.67 -2.55
N LEU A 145 13.51 -4.23 -1.58
CA LEU A 145 14.29 -3.00 -1.71
C LEU A 145 15.20 -3.20 -2.93
N ILE A 146 14.90 -2.48 -4.01
CA ILE A 146 15.73 -2.37 -5.21
C ILE A 146 16.83 -1.36 -4.94
#